data_AF-A0A0G1QNQ0-F1
#
_entry.id   AF-A0A0G1QNQ0-F1
#
_cell.length_a   1.000
_cell.length_b   1.000
_cell.length_c   1.000
_cell.angle_alpha   90.00
_cell.angle_beta   90.00
_cell.angle_gamma   90.00
#
_symmetry.space_group_name_H-M   'P 1'
#
loop_
_entity.id
_entity.type
_entity.pdbx_description
1 polymer ?
#
loop_
_entity_poly.entity_id
_entity_poly.type
_entity_poly.pdbx_seq_one_letter_code
_entity_poly.pdbx_strand_id
1 'polypeptide(L)'
;MAGEVAKVDTYLSSLSSKQNELAALKAGGFSTTVGDVPASLEPCSGKPGSSNFCDPGFRPAFAGFSYGAPHRKGMSQYGAYGRAKSGQSAEAILSAYYGGIQLKKDYPTNINISVSGYGTVDIETYVKRIYEMPSSWTANDSAALKAQAVAARSYALAYTNNGVKSICATESCQVYKAANKGGAWDAAVDATRGWVLVSDGAPFSAWYASTAGGYTFGYSSQDHTTPNLWDTPSGQGGWPNSAYEIAGGSPWFYKGWYKSRSGSSCGRDNPWLTSEEMADILNAWKVLYEGGGDVGRVSPVGSCWGGNPYSVSELASIGGFTSVSSVSPAIYGSDGSTVSVTFQTSNGTKTISGEQLKKAFNLRAPGYIGLKSSLFNIEKL
;
A
#
# COMPACT_ATOMS: atom_id res chain seq x y z
N MET A 1 5.74 21.52 -40.46
CA MET A 1 5.45 22.34 -39.26
C MET A 1 4.16 21.93 -38.53
N ALA A 2 2.94 22.34 -38.91
CA ALA A 2 1.73 22.00 -38.11
C ALA A 2 1.46 20.47 -37.96
N GLY A 3 1.69 19.69 -39.02
CA GLY A 3 1.54 18.23 -38.99
C GLY A 3 2.69 17.46 -38.30
N GLU A 4 3.85 18.10 -38.10
CA GLU A 4 4.96 17.53 -37.32
C GLU A 4 4.77 17.80 -35.84
N VAL A 5 4.31 18.99 -35.47
CA VAL A 5 3.93 19.35 -34.09
C VAL A 5 2.82 18.43 -33.59
N ALA A 6 1.77 18.19 -34.39
CA ALA A 6 0.69 17.27 -34.00
C ALA A 6 1.16 15.81 -33.82
N LYS A 7 2.15 15.35 -34.61
CA LYS A 7 2.77 14.03 -34.45
C LYS A 7 3.62 13.95 -33.19
N VAL A 8 4.36 15.02 -32.88
CA VAL A 8 5.15 15.14 -31.65
C VAL A 8 4.22 15.18 -30.42
N ASP A 9 3.14 15.93 -30.44
CA ASP A 9 2.17 16.01 -29.33
C ASP A 9 1.46 14.67 -29.10
N THR A 10 1.09 13.97 -30.18
CA THR A 10 0.51 12.61 -30.11
C THR A 10 1.53 11.61 -29.56
N TYR A 11 2.79 11.73 -29.97
CA TYR A 11 3.86 10.89 -29.47
C TYR A 11 4.15 11.14 -27.98
N LEU A 12 4.27 12.41 -27.57
CA LEU A 12 4.49 12.82 -26.17
C LEU A 12 3.34 12.40 -25.25
N SER A 13 2.09 12.56 -25.67
CA SER A 13 0.91 12.11 -24.91
C SER A 13 0.87 10.58 -24.77
N SER A 14 1.25 9.84 -25.81
CA SER A 14 1.34 8.38 -25.75
C SER A 14 2.45 7.89 -24.80
N LEU A 15 3.60 8.57 -24.78
CA LEU A 15 4.71 8.25 -23.89
C LEU A 15 4.38 8.59 -22.44
N SER A 16 3.79 9.75 -22.19
CA SER A 16 3.29 10.13 -20.86
C SER A 16 2.27 9.11 -20.36
N SER A 17 1.38 8.63 -21.22
CA SER A 17 0.41 7.59 -20.88
C SER A 17 1.08 6.26 -20.49
N LYS A 18 2.09 5.82 -21.26
CA LYS A 18 2.86 4.60 -20.93
C LYS A 18 3.65 4.72 -19.64
N GLN A 19 4.24 5.89 -19.37
CA GLN A 19 4.93 6.15 -18.11
C GLN A 19 3.95 6.13 -16.93
N ASN A 20 2.76 6.69 -17.11
CA ASN A 20 1.70 6.63 -16.11
C ASN A 20 1.21 5.20 -15.88
N GLU A 21 1.04 4.41 -16.94
CA GLU A 21 0.70 2.99 -16.84
C GLU A 21 1.78 2.19 -16.10
N LEU A 22 3.05 2.37 -16.47
CA LEU A 22 4.18 1.75 -15.79
C LEU A 22 4.24 2.14 -14.31
N ALA A 23 4.10 3.44 -14.01
CA ALA A 23 4.08 3.94 -12.65
C ALA A 23 2.89 3.35 -11.88
N ALA A 24 1.72 3.24 -12.50
CA ALA A 24 0.54 2.61 -11.91
C ALA A 24 0.69 1.10 -11.72
N LEU A 25 1.37 0.37 -12.62
CA LEU A 25 1.66 -1.06 -12.44
C LEU A 25 2.63 -1.28 -11.28
N LYS A 26 3.69 -0.46 -11.22
CA LYS A 26 4.70 -0.55 -10.18
C LYS A 26 4.26 0.06 -8.85
N ALA A 27 3.29 0.97 -8.81
CA ALA A 27 2.72 1.50 -7.57
C ALA A 27 1.43 0.76 -7.11
N GLY A 28 0.55 0.41 -8.06
CA GLY A 28 -0.82 -0.05 -7.83
C GLY A 28 -1.07 -1.55 -8.00
N GLY A 29 -0.05 -2.34 -8.34
CA GLY A 29 -0.18 -3.78 -8.55
C GLY A 29 -0.42 -4.64 -7.30
N PHE A 30 -0.99 -4.13 -6.21
CA PHE A 30 -1.20 -4.92 -5.00
C PHE A 30 -2.60 -4.70 -4.44
N SER A 31 -3.37 -5.78 -4.41
CA SER A 31 -4.62 -5.90 -3.67
C SER A 31 -4.37 -6.94 -2.60
N THR A 32 -4.55 -6.57 -1.34
CA THR A 32 -4.39 -7.48 -0.22
C THR A 32 -5.62 -7.48 0.64
N THR A 33 -6.43 -8.52 0.42
CA THR A 33 -7.14 -9.13 1.53
C THR A 33 -6.14 -9.89 2.41
N VAL A 34 -6.34 -9.90 3.73
CA VAL A 34 -5.52 -10.74 4.63
C VAL A 34 -5.97 -12.20 4.52
N GLY A 35 -7.28 -12.43 4.39
CA GLY A 35 -7.84 -13.78 4.20
C GLY A 35 -7.68 -14.69 5.41
N ASP A 36 -8.10 -15.96 5.32
CA ASP A 36 -7.84 -16.98 6.36
C ASP A 36 -6.49 -17.66 6.22
N VAL A 37 -5.89 -17.59 5.03
CA VAL A 37 -4.53 -18.06 4.80
C VAL A 37 -3.64 -16.84 4.97
N PRO A 38 -2.89 -16.74 6.09
CA PRO A 38 -1.94 -15.65 6.26
C PRO A 38 -1.01 -15.65 5.06
N ALA A 39 -0.79 -14.49 4.45
CA ALA A 39 0.13 -14.43 3.35
C ALA A 39 1.51 -14.90 3.79
N SER A 40 2.03 -15.93 3.12
CA SER A 40 3.41 -16.36 3.32
C SER A 40 4.34 -15.19 2.99
N LEU A 41 5.40 -15.03 3.79
CA LEU A 41 6.46 -14.10 3.46
C LEU A 41 7.00 -14.42 2.06
N GLU A 42 6.96 -13.43 1.17
CA GLU A 42 7.52 -13.60 -0.16
C GLU A 42 9.03 -13.83 -0.06
N PRO A 43 9.58 -14.88 -0.69
CA PRO A 43 11.02 -15.11 -0.71
C PRO A 43 11.78 -13.91 -1.25
N CYS A 44 12.93 -13.64 -0.64
CA CYS A 44 13.87 -12.58 -1.02
C CYS A 44 13.32 -11.15 -0.98
N SER A 45 12.16 -10.95 -0.34
CA SER A 45 11.51 -9.63 -0.20
C SER A 45 11.73 -8.98 1.18
N GLY A 46 12.35 -9.70 2.12
CA GLY A 46 12.62 -9.21 3.46
C GLY A 46 13.93 -8.42 3.55
N LYS A 47 14.01 -7.51 4.53
CA LYS A 47 15.22 -6.73 4.81
C LYS A 47 16.33 -7.64 5.38
N PRO A 48 17.61 -7.21 5.38
CA PRO A 48 18.69 -7.98 6.00
C PRO A 48 18.36 -8.40 7.44
N GLY A 49 18.64 -9.67 7.76
CA GLY A 49 18.33 -10.30 9.05
C GLY A 49 16.89 -10.79 9.23
N SER A 50 15.99 -10.61 8.26
CA SER A 50 14.67 -11.24 8.29
C SER A 50 14.69 -12.67 7.75
N SER A 51 13.70 -13.48 8.12
CA SER A 51 13.62 -14.91 7.74
C SER A 51 13.44 -15.16 6.24
N ASN A 52 12.95 -14.16 5.50
CA ASN A 52 12.76 -14.22 4.05
C ASN A 52 13.74 -13.29 3.29
N PHE A 53 14.86 -12.95 3.90
CA PHE A 53 15.99 -12.29 3.24
C PHE A 53 16.78 -13.29 2.38
N CYS A 54 17.20 -12.84 1.20
CA CYS A 54 18.17 -13.54 0.36
C CYS A 54 19.31 -12.59 0.04
N ASP A 55 20.55 -13.05 0.26
CA ASP A 55 21.73 -12.31 -0.16
C ASP A 55 21.84 -12.32 -1.70
N PRO A 56 21.91 -11.15 -2.36
CA PRO A 56 22.02 -11.09 -3.81
C PRO A 56 23.40 -11.52 -4.37
N GLY A 57 24.41 -11.74 -3.52
CA GLY A 57 25.73 -12.24 -3.93
C GLY A 57 26.68 -11.19 -4.52
N PHE A 58 26.29 -9.92 -4.58
CA PHE A 58 27.12 -8.80 -5.05
C PHE A 58 27.11 -7.64 -4.06
N ARG A 59 28.14 -6.78 -4.12
CA ARG A 59 28.27 -5.59 -3.26
C ARG A 59 28.91 -4.41 -4.01
N PRO A 60 28.57 -3.15 -3.67
CA PRO A 60 27.45 -2.79 -2.80
C PRO A 60 26.11 -3.18 -3.46
N ALA A 61 25.12 -3.53 -2.65
CA ALA A 61 23.78 -3.85 -3.15
C ALA A 61 22.76 -2.93 -2.49
N PHE A 62 21.83 -2.39 -3.29
CA PHE A 62 20.82 -1.45 -2.85
C PHE A 62 19.42 -1.97 -3.12
N ALA A 63 18.45 -1.69 -2.25
CA ALA A 63 17.07 -2.08 -2.52
C ALA A 63 16.07 -1.07 -1.96
N GLY A 64 15.02 -0.81 -2.72
CA GLY A 64 13.90 0.00 -2.27
C GLY A 64 12.90 -0.82 -1.47
N PHE A 65 12.68 -0.43 -0.22
CA PHE A 65 11.70 -1.05 0.67
C PHE A 65 10.57 -0.08 0.99
N SER A 66 9.33 -0.48 0.74
CA SER A 66 8.15 0.33 1.08
C SER A 66 7.56 -0.08 2.42
N TYR A 67 7.09 0.91 3.17
CA TYR A 67 6.27 0.70 4.36
C TYR A 67 4.79 0.66 3.99
N GLY A 68 4.15 -0.50 4.14
CA GLY A 68 2.74 -0.71 3.84
C GLY A 68 2.34 -0.65 2.37
N ALA A 69 1.20 -1.26 2.07
CA ALA A 69 0.46 -1.24 0.81
C ALA A 69 -0.97 -1.77 1.09
N PRO A 70 -2.04 -1.26 0.44
CA PRO A 70 -2.04 -0.33 -0.69
C PRO A 70 -2.39 1.12 -0.32
N HIS A 71 -3.67 1.43 -0.04
CA HIS A 71 -4.16 2.81 0.03
C HIS A 71 -3.92 3.53 1.37
N ARG A 72 -3.59 2.79 2.44
CA ARG A 72 -3.22 3.34 3.75
C ARG A 72 -4.28 4.30 4.33
N LYS A 73 -5.56 4.07 4.05
CA LYS A 73 -6.69 4.88 4.53
C LYS A 73 -7.63 4.05 5.38
N GLY A 74 -8.14 4.64 6.45
CA GLY A 74 -8.99 3.94 7.41
C GLY A 74 -8.23 2.90 8.24
N MET A 75 -8.93 1.87 8.68
CA MET A 75 -8.36 0.89 9.61
C MET A 75 -7.34 -0.03 8.94
N SER A 76 -6.12 -0.10 9.49
CA SER A 76 -5.20 -1.20 9.17
C SER A 76 -5.66 -2.48 9.87
N GLN A 77 -5.81 -3.57 9.13
CA GLN A 77 -6.22 -4.86 9.69
C GLN A 77 -5.13 -5.44 10.60
N TYR A 78 -3.89 -5.46 10.14
CA TYR A 78 -2.76 -5.88 10.97
C TYR A 78 -2.52 -4.91 12.14
N GLY A 79 -2.76 -3.62 11.94
CA GLY A 79 -2.66 -2.61 12.99
C GLY A 79 -3.72 -2.82 14.06
N ALA A 80 -4.98 -3.06 13.67
CA ALA A 80 -6.06 -3.42 14.57
C ALA A 80 -5.75 -4.69 15.37
N TYR A 81 -5.16 -5.71 14.74
CA TYR A 81 -4.73 -6.90 15.46
C TYR A 81 -3.57 -6.66 16.41
N GLY A 82 -2.60 -5.82 16.03
CA GLY A 82 -1.56 -5.35 16.92
C GLY A 82 -2.10 -4.62 18.14
N ARG A 83 -3.05 -3.69 17.92
CA ARG A 83 -3.76 -2.98 19.00
C ARG A 83 -4.52 -3.93 19.92
N ALA A 84 -5.21 -4.93 19.35
CA ALA A 84 -5.88 -5.97 20.12
C ALA A 84 -4.89 -6.78 20.97
N LYS A 85 -3.74 -7.19 20.41
CA LYS A 85 -2.66 -7.83 21.18
C LYS A 85 -2.11 -6.95 22.31
N SER A 86 -2.16 -5.64 22.15
CA SER A 86 -1.83 -4.66 23.19
C SER A 86 -2.98 -4.36 24.16
N GLY A 87 -4.08 -5.14 24.13
CA GLY A 87 -5.18 -5.05 25.10
C GLY A 87 -6.27 -4.02 24.75
N GLN A 88 -6.25 -3.42 23.57
CA GLN A 88 -7.29 -2.44 23.17
C GLN A 88 -8.59 -3.15 22.78
N SER A 89 -9.73 -2.62 23.25
CA SER A 89 -11.07 -3.10 22.90
C SER A 89 -11.43 -2.74 21.45
N ALA A 90 -12.52 -3.33 20.93
CA ALA A 90 -13.04 -3.01 19.61
C ALA A 90 -13.39 -1.52 19.48
N GLU A 91 -14.01 -0.92 20.50
CA GLU A 91 -14.32 0.51 20.51
C GLU A 91 -13.06 1.39 20.51
N ALA A 92 -12.03 1.02 21.25
CA ALA A 92 -10.77 1.76 21.25
C ALA A 92 -10.07 1.69 19.89
N ILE A 93 -10.09 0.52 19.24
CA ILE A 93 -9.57 0.34 17.88
C ILE A 93 -10.34 1.19 16.88
N LEU A 94 -11.69 1.12 16.89
CA LEU A 94 -12.55 1.92 16.01
C LEU A 94 -12.31 3.42 16.23
N SER A 95 -12.24 3.87 17.48
CA SER A 95 -11.98 5.27 17.82
C SER A 95 -10.61 5.75 17.34
N ALA A 96 -9.57 4.90 17.41
CA ALA A 96 -8.25 5.26 16.92
C ALA A 96 -8.22 5.52 15.40
N TYR A 97 -8.87 4.68 14.60
CA TYR A 97 -8.83 4.81 13.13
C TYR A 97 -9.88 5.73 12.53
N TYR A 98 -11.06 5.83 13.16
CA TYR A 98 -12.17 6.61 12.64
C TYR A 98 -12.43 7.90 13.43
N GLY A 99 -11.74 8.11 14.55
CA GLY A 99 -11.59 9.41 15.24
C GLY A 99 -12.89 10.07 15.69
N GLY A 100 -13.39 9.75 16.88
CA GLY A 100 -14.51 10.48 17.50
C GLY A 100 -15.87 10.35 16.81
N ILE A 101 -15.96 9.60 15.70
CA ILE A 101 -17.22 9.29 15.01
C ILE A 101 -18.19 8.56 15.95
N GLN A 102 -19.49 8.76 15.75
CA GLN A 102 -20.52 8.09 16.53
C GLN A 102 -20.53 6.59 16.24
N LEU A 103 -20.35 5.77 17.28
CA LEU A 103 -20.62 4.34 17.24
C LEU A 103 -22.05 4.07 17.71
N LYS A 104 -22.97 3.87 16.76
CA LYS A 104 -24.36 3.52 17.04
C LYS A 104 -24.47 2.00 17.22
N LYS A 105 -25.02 1.52 18.34
CA LYS A 105 -25.07 0.09 18.70
C LYS A 105 -26.42 -0.59 18.43
N ASP A 106 -27.39 0.17 17.95
CA ASP A 106 -28.79 -0.23 17.71
C ASP A 106 -29.25 0.10 16.27
N TYR A 107 -28.34 0.08 15.29
CA TYR A 107 -28.69 0.32 13.89
C TYR A 107 -29.60 -0.81 13.35
N PRO A 108 -30.59 -0.51 12.49
CA PRO A 108 -31.48 -1.54 11.92
C PRO A 108 -30.71 -2.68 11.25
N THR A 109 -31.08 -3.92 11.61
CA THR A 109 -30.39 -5.14 11.14
C THR A 109 -31.19 -5.94 10.10
N ASN A 110 -32.39 -5.48 9.76
CA ASN A 110 -33.27 -6.06 8.73
C ASN A 110 -33.06 -5.41 7.34
N ILE A 111 -31.97 -4.67 7.15
CA ILE A 111 -31.64 -4.04 5.87
C ILE A 111 -31.09 -5.11 4.93
N ASN A 112 -31.66 -5.21 3.74
CA ASN A 112 -31.23 -6.14 2.71
C ASN A 112 -30.12 -5.55 1.84
N ILE A 113 -29.05 -6.32 1.63
CA ILE A 113 -27.91 -5.98 0.79
C ILE A 113 -27.93 -6.86 -0.46
N SER A 114 -28.07 -6.24 -1.63
CA SER A 114 -27.94 -6.90 -2.92
C SER A 114 -26.47 -7.02 -3.30
N VAL A 115 -25.98 -8.24 -3.46
CA VAL A 115 -24.59 -8.55 -3.80
C VAL A 115 -24.53 -9.09 -5.23
N SER A 116 -23.77 -8.40 -6.08
CA SER A 116 -23.62 -8.77 -7.48
C SER A 116 -23.09 -10.20 -7.62
N GLY A 117 -23.87 -11.07 -8.25
CA GLY A 117 -23.54 -12.50 -8.46
C GLY A 117 -23.92 -13.44 -7.32
N TYR A 118 -24.46 -12.94 -6.20
CA TYR A 118 -24.80 -13.76 -5.02
C TYR A 118 -26.23 -13.57 -4.52
N GLY A 119 -26.98 -12.60 -5.07
CA GLY A 119 -28.35 -12.30 -4.68
C GLY A 119 -28.41 -11.38 -3.46
N THR A 120 -29.53 -11.42 -2.75
CA THR A 120 -29.84 -10.51 -1.65
C THR A 120 -29.86 -11.24 -0.31
N VAL A 121 -29.23 -10.67 0.70
CA VAL A 121 -29.23 -11.16 2.09
C VAL A 121 -29.40 -10.00 3.07
N ASP A 122 -29.83 -10.26 4.30
CA ASP A 122 -29.82 -9.23 5.34
C ASP A 122 -28.37 -8.82 5.69
N ILE A 123 -28.21 -7.61 6.23
CA ILE A 123 -26.90 -7.01 6.53
C ILE A 123 -26.05 -7.87 7.49
N GLU A 124 -26.66 -8.60 8.42
CA GLU A 124 -25.89 -9.41 9.37
C GLU A 124 -25.39 -10.70 8.70
N THR A 125 -26.24 -11.33 7.88
CA THR A 125 -25.81 -12.43 7.00
C THR A 125 -24.74 -11.97 6.00
N TYR A 126 -24.85 -10.74 5.47
CA TYR A 126 -23.82 -10.16 4.61
C TYR A 126 -22.47 -10.07 5.33
N VAL A 127 -22.43 -9.53 6.56
CA VAL A 127 -21.20 -9.37 7.32
C VAL A 127 -20.60 -10.73 7.73
N LYS A 128 -21.42 -11.74 8.05
CA LYS A 128 -20.94 -13.13 8.30
C LYS A 128 -20.24 -13.77 7.09
N ARG A 129 -20.43 -13.22 5.90
CA ARG A 129 -19.87 -13.70 4.63
C ARG A 129 -18.67 -12.89 4.13
N ILE A 130 -18.11 -12.01 4.97
CA ILE A 130 -16.87 -11.28 4.71
C ILE A 130 -15.66 -12.12 5.14
N TYR A 131 -14.69 -12.31 4.25
CA TYR A 131 -13.53 -13.20 4.45
C TYR A 131 -12.20 -12.45 4.65
N GLU A 132 -12.25 -11.17 4.99
CA GLU A 132 -11.10 -10.26 4.93
C GLU A 132 -10.00 -10.49 5.98
N MET A 133 -10.32 -10.96 7.18
CA MET A 133 -9.36 -11.17 8.29
C MET A 133 -9.37 -12.61 8.80
N PRO A 134 -8.22 -13.20 9.19
CA PRO A 134 -8.17 -14.58 9.68
C PRO A 134 -9.06 -14.78 10.90
N SER A 135 -9.91 -15.80 10.90
CA SER A 135 -10.73 -16.12 12.09
C SER A 135 -9.90 -16.50 13.32
N SER A 136 -8.60 -16.77 13.16
CA SER A 136 -7.67 -17.06 14.27
C SER A 136 -7.23 -15.82 15.05
N TRP A 137 -7.58 -14.60 14.61
CA TRP A 137 -7.17 -13.36 15.26
C TRP A 137 -8.04 -13.01 16.47
N THR A 138 -7.99 -13.85 17.50
CA THR A 138 -8.88 -13.82 18.67
C THR A 138 -8.33 -13.06 19.88
N ALA A 139 -7.20 -12.35 19.71
CA ALA A 139 -6.57 -11.58 20.79
C ALA A 139 -7.53 -10.56 21.40
N ASN A 140 -7.47 -10.41 22.73
CA ASN A 140 -8.30 -9.50 23.52
C ASN A 140 -9.80 -9.60 23.16
N ASP A 141 -10.39 -10.77 23.37
CA ASP A 141 -11.81 -11.03 23.09
C ASP A 141 -12.20 -10.70 21.62
N SER A 142 -11.32 -11.13 20.70
CA SER A 142 -11.48 -10.92 19.25
C SER A 142 -11.70 -9.44 18.87
N ALA A 143 -11.11 -8.51 19.62
CA ALA A 143 -11.33 -7.06 19.44
C ALA A 143 -11.09 -6.59 18.00
N ALA A 144 -10.07 -7.13 17.33
CA ALA A 144 -9.79 -6.81 15.93
C ALA A 144 -10.87 -7.33 14.97
N LEU A 145 -11.40 -8.55 15.18
CA LEU A 145 -12.50 -9.09 14.38
C LEU A 145 -13.79 -8.31 14.61
N LYS A 146 -14.08 -7.93 15.85
CA LYS A 146 -15.22 -7.08 16.22
C LYS A 146 -15.13 -5.70 15.54
N ALA A 147 -13.97 -5.04 15.60
CA ALA A 147 -13.74 -3.78 14.91
C ALA A 147 -13.92 -3.91 13.38
N GLN A 148 -13.42 -5.00 12.78
CA GLN A 148 -13.60 -5.28 11.36
C GLN A 148 -15.05 -5.55 10.98
N ALA A 149 -15.82 -6.28 11.80
CA ALA A 149 -17.24 -6.50 11.56
C ALA A 149 -18.01 -5.17 11.52
N VAL A 150 -17.73 -4.26 12.46
CA VAL A 150 -18.33 -2.91 12.50
C VAL A 150 -17.92 -2.07 11.28
N ALA A 151 -16.64 -2.03 10.93
CA ALA A 151 -16.16 -1.31 9.75
C ALA A 151 -16.80 -1.85 8.46
N ALA A 152 -16.85 -3.18 8.31
CA ALA A 152 -17.44 -3.84 7.16
C ALA A 152 -18.95 -3.56 7.04
N ARG A 153 -19.68 -3.62 8.15
CA ARG A 153 -21.12 -3.30 8.21
C ARG A 153 -21.37 -1.85 7.80
N SER A 154 -20.60 -0.92 8.36
CA SER A 154 -20.73 0.52 8.10
C SER A 154 -20.45 0.85 6.64
N TYR A 155 -19.37 0.29 6.08
CA TYR A 155 -19.04 0.46 4.66
C TYR A 155 -20.14 -0.07 3.74
N ALA A 156 -20.65 -1.27 3.97
CA ALA A 156 -21.70 -1.85 3.13
C ALA A 156 -22.99 -1.01 3.16
N LEU A 157 -23.42 -0.57 4.34
CA LEU A 157 -24.60 0.29 4.49
C LEU A 157 -24.39 1.66 3.81
N ALA A 158 -23.22 2.28 3.99
CA ALA A 158 -22.89 3.55 3.34
C ALA A 158 -22.83 3.42 1.82
N TYR A 159 -22.12 2.39 1.33
CA TYR A 159 -21.93 2.14 -0.10
C TYR A 159 -23.26 1.87 -0.80
N THR A 160 -24.11 1.04 -0.22
CA THR A 160 -25.39 0.66 -0.83
C THR A 160 -26.50 1.69 -0.63
N ASN A 161 -26.24 2.78 0.11
CA ASN A 161 -27.26 3.69 0.60
C ASN A 161 -28.39 2.92 1.31
N ASN A 162 -28.03 2.16 2.35
CA ASN A 162 -28.95 1.28 3.08
C ASN A 162 -29.69 0.28 2.19
N GLY A 163 -28.98 -0.38 1.26
CA GLY A 163 -29.54 -1.43 0.42
C GLY A 163 -30.22 -0.96 -0.87
N VAL A 164 -30.26 0.34 -1.15
CA VAL A 164 -30.87 0.91 -2.37
C VAL A 164 -30.14 0.47 -3.65
N LYS A 165 -28.81 0.31 -3.62
CA LYS A 165 -28.03 -0.20 -4.75
C LYS A 165 -27.17 -1.40 -4.40
N SER A 166 -26.78 -2.17 -5.42
CA SER A 166 -25.96 -3.37 -5.28
C SER A 166 -24.50 -3.06 -4.93
N ILE A 167 -23.84 -4.00 -4.24
CA ILE A 167 -22.40 -3.99 -3.95
C ILE A 167 -21.67 -5.13 -4.69
N CYS A 168 -20.41 -4.89 -5.07
CA CYS A 168 -19.58 -5.92 -5.71
C CYS A 168 -19.01 -6.90 -4.68
N ALA A 169 -18.76 -8.16 -5.09
CA ALA A 169 -18.20 -9.21 -4.21
C ALA A 169 -16.66 -9.33 -4.28
N THR A 170 -16.00 -8.39 -4.97
CA THR A 170 -14.54 -8.38 -5.18
C THR A 170 -13.85 -7.46 -4.17
N GLU A 171 -12.53 -7.57 -4.06
CA GLU A 171 -11.66 -6.70 -3.24
C GLU A 171 -11.84 -5.19 -3.53
N SER A 172 -12.37 -4.81 -4.69
CA SER A 172 -12.77 -3.41 -4.98
C SER A 172 -13.88 -2.89 -4.08
N CYS A 173 -14.65 -3.77 -3.46
CA CYS A 173 -15.62 -3.46 -2.42
C CYS A 173 -15.22 -4.19 -1.13
N GLN A 174 -15.53 -5.49 -1.03
CA GLN A 174 -15.18 -6.36 0.09
C GLN A 174 -15.12 -7.82 -0.39
N VAL A 175 -14.21 -8.63 0.17
CA VAL A 175 -14.12 -10.06 -0.15
C VAL A 175 -15.30 -10.82 0.46
N TYR A 176 -16.34 -11.03 -0.36
CA TYR A 176 -17.57 -11.73 -0.02
C TYR A 176 -17.58 -13.15 -0.60
N LYS A 177 -18.12 -14.12 0.15
CA LYS A 177 -18.37 -15.50 -0.34
C LYS A 177 -19.78 -15.97 -0.04
N ALA A 178 -20.25 -16.99 -0.74
CA ALA A 178 -21.61 -17.53 -0.57
C ALA A 178 -21.89 -18.12 0.82
N ALA A 179 -20.88 -18.72 1.47
CA ALA A 179 -21.03 -19.38 2.76
C ALA A 179 -20.59 -18.48 3.91
N ASN A 180 -21.26 -18.59 5.05
CA ASN A 180 -20.79 -17.97 6.29
C ASN A 180 -19.38 -18.45 6.61
N LYS A 181 -18.56 -17.54 7.13
CA LYS A 181 -17.20 -17.84 7.50
C LYS A 181 -17.11 -18.74 8.74
N GLY A 182 -18.03 -18.56 9.70
CA GLY A 182 -18.12 -19.39 10.90
C GLY A 182 -17.05 -19.07 11.96
N GLY A 183 -17.09 -19.84 13.05
CA GLY A 183 -16.11 -19.75 14.14
C GLY A 183 -16.10 -18.39 14.85
N ALA A 184 -14.90 -17.91 15.17
CA ALA A 184 -14.73 -16.63 15.87
C ALA A 184 -15.19 -15.41 15.07
N TRP A 185 -15.25 -15.50 13.73
CA TRP A 185 -15.81 -14.44 12.91
C TRP A 185 -17.30 -14.28 13.15
N ASP A 186 -18.09 -15.34 13.01
CA ASP A 186 -19.54 -15.29 13.26
C ASP A 186 -19.84 -14.80 14.69
N ALA A 187 -19.08 -15.26 15.68
CA ALA A 187 -19.19 -14.78 17.06
C ALA A 187 -18.89 -13.28 17.22
N ALA A 188 -17.88 -12.76 16.51
CA ALA A 188 -17.58 -11.33 16.51
C ALA A 188 -18.65 -10.49 15.80
N VAL A 189 -19.23 -11.00 14.71
CA VAL A 189 -20.36 -10.37 14.03
C VAL A 189 -21.58 -10.32 14.95
N ASP A 190 -21.92 -11.43 15.61
CA ASP A 190 -23.05 -11.51 16.53
C ASP A 190 -22.85 -10.62 17.76
N ALA A 191 -21.64 -10.58 18.33
CA ALA A 191 -21.31 -9.71 19.46
C ALA A 191 -21.37 -8.20 19.12
N THR A 192 -21.28 -7.84 17.83
CA THR A 192 -21.36 -6.46 17.33
C THR A 192 -22.58 -6.23 16.45
N ARG A 193 -23.61 -7.06 16.60
CA ARG A 193 -24.87 -6.94 15.85
C ARG A 193 -25.44 -5.53 16.01
N GLY A 194 -25.79 -4.88 14.89
CA GLY A 194 -26.33 -3.51 14.90
C GLY A 194 -25.32 -2.40 15.22
N TRP A 195 -24.03 -2.73 15.41
CA TRP A 195 -23.00 -1.71 15.61
C TRP A 195 -22.55 -1.13 14.26
N VAL A 196 -22.72 0.17 14.09
CA VAL A 196 -22.45 0.94 12.86
C VAL A 196 -21.81 2.27 13.22
N LEU A 197 -20.78 2.67 12.46
CA LEU A 197 -20.21 4.01 12.50
C LEU A 197 -21.11 4.96 11.72
N VAL A 198 -21.54 6.05 12.35
CA VAL A 198 -22.56 6.97 11.82
C VAL A 198 -22.03 8.40 11.86
N SER A 199 -22.30 9.14 10.79
CA SER A 199 -22.02 10.57 10.64
C SER A 199 -23.28 11.26 10.10
N ASP A 200 -23.70 12.35 10.72
CA ASP A 200 -24.97 13.05 10.41
C ASP A 200 -26.18 12.10 10.26
N GLY A 201 -26.29 11.11 11.15
CA GLY A 201 -27.36 10.10 11.11
C GLY A 201 -27.28 9.07 9.98
N ALA A 202 -26.31 9.18 9.06
CA ALA A 202 -26.06 8.26 7.96
C ALA A 202 -24.88 7.31 8.26
N PRO A 203 -24.89 6.05 7.75
CA PRO A 203 -23.73 5.16 7.85
C PRO A 203 -22.49 5.76 7.20
N PHE A 204 -21.36 5.69 7.90
CA PHE A 204 -20.09 6.22 7.43
C PHE A 204 -19.34 5.24 6.54
N SER A 205 -18.65 5.76 5.52
CA SER A 205 -17.83 4.95 4.61
C SER A 205 -16.52 4.51 5.28
N ALA A 206 -16.61 3.51 6.16
CA ALA A 206 -15.51 3.03 6.99
C ALA A 206 -14.50 2.19 6.20
N TRP A 207 -13.54 2.84 5.53
CA TRP A 207 -12.50 2.15 4.76
C TRP A 207 -11.56 1.36 5.68
N TYR A 208 -10.99 0.29 5.15
CA TYR A 208 -9.95 -0.49 5.80
C TYR A 208 -9.03 -1.09 4.74
N ALA A 209 -7.79 -1.38 5.13
CA ALA A 209 -6.79 -2.01 4.27
C ALA A 209 -5.98 -3.02 5.08
N SER A 210 -5.32 -3.95 4.41
CA SER A 210 -4.46 -4.89 5.10
C SER A 210 -3.36 -4.20 5.92
N THR A 211 -2.52 -3.39 5.27
CA THR A 211 -1.33 -2.81 5.90
C THR A 211 -1.10 -1.35 5.49
N ALA A 212 -0.95 -0.46 6.46
CA ALA A 212 -0.77 0.98 6.29
C ALA A 212 0.70 1.44 6.35
N GLY A 213 1.63 0.61 6.82
CA GLY A 213 3.04 0.99 6.97
C GLY A 213 3.31 1.81 8.24
N GLY A 214 2.45 1.70 9.24
CA GLY A 214 2.52 2.44 10.50
C GLY A 214 2.01 3.87 10.41
N TYR A 215 1.50 4.30 9.25
CA TYR A 215 0.80 5.58 9.12
C TYR A 215 -0.42 5.48 8.21
N THR A 216 -1.58 5.92 8.71
CA THR A 216 -2.82 6.01 7.95
C THR A 216 -3.14 7.45 7.57
N PHE A 217 -3.50 7.67 6.31
CA PHE A 217 -4.01 8.94 5.82
C PHE A 217 -5.46 9.14 6.26
N GLY A 218 -5.72 10.32 6.80
CA GLY A 218 -7.06 10.83 7.00
C GLY A 218 -7.82 10.93 5.69
N TYR A 219 -9.13 10.74 5.75
CA TYR A 219 -10.04 11.01 4.65
C TYR A 219 -11.35 11.57 5.19
N SER A 220 -12.00 12.37 4.35
CA SER A 220 -13.32 12.89 4.63
C SER A 220 -14.36 12.08 3.88
N SER A 221 -15.45 11.73 4.57
CA SER A 221 -16.66 11.17 3.97
C SER A 221 -17.84 11.75 4.72
N GLN A 222 -18.84 12.25 3.99
CA GLN A 222 -19.93 13.03 4.58
C GLN A 222 -19.34 14.22 5.37
N ASP A 223 -19.85 14.50 6.56
CA ASP A 223 -19.44 15.57 7.46
C ASP A 223 -18.29 15.19 8.41
N HIS A 224 -17.73 13.97 8.28
CA HIS A 224 -16.67 13.49 9.16
C HIS A 224 -15.32 13.31 8.47
N THR A 225 -14.25 13.61 9.20
CA THR A 225 -12.86 13.43 8.75
C THR A 225 -12.10 12.54 9.73
N THR A 226 -11.57 11.42 9.23
CA THR A 226 -10.74 10.52 10.04
C THR A 226 -9.35 11.12 10.28
N PRO A 227 -8.66 10.76 11.38
CA PRO A 227 -7.35 11.32 11.68
C PRO A 227 -6.28 10.83 10.70
N ASN A 228 -5.28 11.68 10.46
CA ASN A 228 -3.95 11.22 10.11
C ASN A 228 -3.34 10.58 11.37
N LEU A 229 -2.82 9.36 11.27
CA LEU A 229 -2.39 8.60 12.44
C LEU A 229 -1.08 7.88 12.19
N TRP A 230 -0.06 8.22 12.99
CA TRP A 230 1.08 7.35 13.24
C TRP A 230 0.65 6.24 14.20
N ASP A 231 0.48 5.03 13.68
CA ASP A 231 -0.18 3.92 14.34
C ASP A 231 0.78 3.16 15.27
N THR A 232 1.25 3.87 16.30
CA THR A 232 2.17 3.39 17.34
C THR A 232 1.73 3.91 18.72
N PRO A 233 2.21 3.32 19.84
CA PRO A 233 1.94 3.84 21.18
C PRO A 233 2.40 5.29 21.43
N SER A 234 3.44 5.76 20.72
CA SER A 234 4.05 7.08 20.91
C SER A 234 4.01 7.95 19.65
N GLY A 235 3.04 7.69 18.76
CA GLY A 235 2.89 8.41 17.49
C GLY A 235 4.14 8.25 16.60
N GLN A 236 4.60 9.34 15.99
CA GLN A 236 5.75 9.30 15.08
C GLN A 236 7.04 8.85 15.79
N GLY A 237 7.24 9.20 17.06
CA GLY A 237 8.45 8.86 17.81
C GLY A 237 8.65 7.36 18.04
N GLY A 238 7.59 6.57 17.96
CA GLY A 238 7.65 5.10 18.02
C GLY A 238 7.81 4.44 16.65
N TRP A 239 7.70 5.19 15.55
CA TRP A 239 7.78 4.64 14.22
C TRP A 239 9.25 4.52 13.75
N PRO A 240 9.63 3.45 13.02
CA PRO A 240 8.79 2.31 12.65
C PRO A 240 8.69 1.22 13.71
N ASN A 241 9.61 1.17 14.68
CA ASN A 241 9.90 -0.01 15.50
C ASN A 241 8.77 -0.47 16.44
N SER A 242 7.89 0.44 16.84
CA SER A 242 6.77 0.17 17.75
C SER A 242 5.40 0.24 17.05
N ALA A 243 5.37 0.20 15.71
CA ALA A 243 4.12 0.20 14.97
C ALA A 243 3.28 -1.03 15.32
N TYR A 244 1.97 -0.85 15.52
CA TYR A 244 1.07 -1.96 15.87
C TYR A 244 1.07 -3.06 14.81
N GLU A 245 1.31 -2.73 13.53
CA GLU A 245 1.40 -3.71 12.46
C GLU A 245 2.57 -4.69 12.61
N ILE A 246 3.65 -4.30 13.30
CA ILE A 246 4.74 -5.22 13.67
C ILE A 246 4.23 -6.22 14.70
N ALA A 247 3.54 -5.76 15.76
CA ALA A 247 2.92 -6.64 16.74
C ALA A 247 1.83 -7.54 16.12
N GLY A 248 1.10 -7.01 15.13
CA GLY A 248 0.15 -7.76 14.31
C GLY A 248 0.80 -8.82 13.44
N GLY A 249 2.09 -8.68 13.12
CA GLY A 249 2.85 -9.62 12.29
C GLY A 249 2.65 -9.41 10.79
N SER A 250 2.47 -8.17 10.33
CA SER A 250 2.24 -7.90 8.90
C SER A 250 3.45 -8.31 8.04
N PRO A 251 3.28 -9.20 7.05
CA PRO A 251 4.34 -9.56 6.10
C PRO A 251 4.62 -8.45 5.09
N TRP A 252 3.83 -7.38 5.10
CA TRP A 252 3.89 -6.26 4.17
C TRP A 252 4.25 -4.94 4.86
N PHE A 253 4.54 -4.97 6.16
CA PHE A 253 4.90 -3.76 6.90
C PHE A 253 6.14 -3.09 6.32
N TYR A 254 7.16 -3.87 5.99
CA TYR A 254 8.40 -3.39 5.37
C TYR A 254 8.91 -4.42 4.37
N LYS A 255 8.69 -4.15 3.07
CA LYS A 255 8.90 -5.13 2.00
C LYS A 255 9.62 -4.52 0.80
N GLY A 256 10.57 -5.28 0.25
CA GLY A 256 11.18 -5.05 -1.06
C GLY A 256 10.34 -5.69 -2.16
N TRP A 257 9.86 -4.89 -3.10
CA TRP A 257 8.92 -5.32 -4.14
C TRP A 257 9.64 -5.55 -5.46
N TYR A 258 9.51 -6.75 -6.04
CA TYR A 258 10.11 -7.10 -7.32
C TYR A 258 9.20 -7.94 -8.24
N LYS A 259 7.95 -8.18 -7.83
CA LYS A 259 6.96 -8.94 -8.60
C LYS A 259 5.73 -8.09 -8.92
N SER A 260 5.07 -8.41 -10.03
CA SER A 260 3.76 -7.91 -10.41
C SER A 260 2.66 -8.54 -9.54
N ARG A 261 1.42 -8.07 -9.70
CA ARG A 261 0.23 -8.68 -9.06
C ARG A 261 0.07 -10.17 -9.41
N SER A 262 0.44 -10.54 -10.64
CA SER A 262 0.36 -11.93 -11.14
C SER A 262 1.53 -12.80 -10.68
N GLY A 263 2.46 -12.25 -9.88
CA GLY A 263 3.66 -12.97 -9.43
C GLY A 263 4.82 -12.97 -10.44
N SER A 264 4.67 -12.35 -11.61
CA SER A 264 5.74 -12.23 -12.60
C SER A 264 6.83 -11.31 -12.07
N SER A 265 8.10 -11.68 -12.17
CA SER A 265 9.22 -10.84 -11.71
C SER A 265 9.92 -10.08 -12.83
N CYS A 266 9.62 -10.41 -14.10
CA CYS A 266 10.34 -9.90 -15.25
C CYS A 266 11.86 -10.15 -15.12
N GLY A 267 12.24 -11.41 -14.89
CA GLY A 267 13.64 -11.85 -14.85
C GLY A 267 14.42 -11.42 -13.61
N ARG A 268 13.74 -11.00 -12.52
CA ARG A 268 14.38 -10.68 -11.24
C ARG A 268 14.07 -11.76 -10.21
N ASP A 269 15.08 -12.19 -9.46
CA ASP A 269 14.90 -13.15 -8.36
C ASP A 269 14.80 -12.45 -6.99
N ASN A 270 15.12 -11.16 -6.94
CA ASN A 270 15.16 -10.35 -5.73
C ASN A 270 15.05 -8.85 -6.07
N PRO A 271 14.82 -7.96 -5.07
CA PRO A 271 14.67 -6.51 -5.28
C PRO A 271 16.00 -5.74 -5.26
N TRP A 272 17.15 -6.42 -5.18
CA TRP A 272 18.45 -5.77 -5.02
C TRP A 272 19.03 -5.31 -6.37
N LEU A 273 19.62 -4.12 -6.33
CA LEU A 273 20.21 -3.36 -7.41
C LEU A 273 21.71 -3.24 -7.16
N THR A 274 22.48 -3.43 -8.21
CA THR A 274 23.91 -3.10 -8.26
C THR A 274 24.14 -1.59 -8.07
N SER A 275 25.39 -1.21 -7.84
CA SER A 275 25.83 0.19 -7.80
C SER A 275 25.45 0.95 -9.07
N GLU A 276 25.63 0.29 -10.22
CA GLU A 276 25.38 0.81 -11.56
C GLU A 276 23.87 0.95 -11.82
N GLU A 277 23.06 -0.07 -11.47
CA GLU A 277 21.60 0.02 -11.58
C GLU A 277 21.02 1.14 -10.71
N MET A 278 21.56 1.34 -9.49
CA MET A 278 21.12 2.46 -8.66
C MET A 278 21.54 3.80 -9.25
N ALA A 279 22.77 3.93 -9.76
CA ALA A 279 23.23 5.15 -10.44
C ALA A 279 22.38 5.47 -11.68
N ASP A 280 21.96 4.45 -12.43
CA ASP A 280 21.06 4.57 -13.58
C ASP A 280 19.68 5.12 -13.17
N ILE A 281 19.15 4.75 -12.01
CA ILE A 281 17.93 5.39 -11.45
C ILE A 281 18.18 6.88 -11.12
N LEU A 282 19.35 7.23 -10.57
CA LEU A 282 19.68 8.64 -10.28
C LEU A 282 19.87 9.47 -11.56
N ASN A 283 20.41 8.87 -12.61
CA ASN A 283 20.50 9.48 -13.93
C ASN A 283 19.11 9.75 -14.52
N ALA A 284 18.16 8.80 -14.37
CA ALA A 284 16.76 9.00 -14.76
C ALA A 284 16.12 10.16 -13.99
N TRP A 285 16.37 10.23 -12.68
CA TRP A 285 15.89 11.34 -11.85
C TRP A 285 16.39 12.69 -12.39
N LYS A 286 17.67 12.80 -12.75
CA LYS A 286 18.22 14.03 -13.33
C LYS A 286 17.51 14.42 -14.63
N VAL A 287 17.29 13.47 -15.55
CA VAL A 287 16.52 13.76 -16.78
C VAL A 287 15.10 14.24 -16.46
N LEU A 288 14.41 13.60 -15.50
CA LEU A 288 13.03 13.92 -15.14
C LEU A 288 12.86 15.30 -14.48
N TYR A 289 13.88 15.78 -13.75
CA TYR A 289 13.72 16.94 -12.84
C TYR A 289 14.75 18.05 -13.02
N GLU A 290 15.94 17.76 -13.55
CA GLU A 290 16.99 18.76 -13.84
C GLU A 290 17.22 18.93 -15.36
N GLY A 291 16.60 18.10 -16.20
CA GLY A 291 16.65 18.20 -17.66
C GLY A 291 17.87 17.53 -18.29
N GLY A 292 18.21 17.95 -19.51
CA GLY A 292 19.32 17.40 -20.30
C GLY A 292 18.96 16.19 -21.17
N GLY A 293 17.71 15.73 -21.15
CA GLY A 293 17.22 14.63 -21.98
C GLY A 293 15.71 14.64 -22.21
N ASP A 294 15.25 13.74 -23.06
CA ASP A 294 13.85 13.46 -23.33
C ASP A 294 13.24 12.61 -22.21
N VAL A 295 12.39 13.23 -21.39
CA VAL A 295 11.69 12.56 -20.30
C VAL A 295 10.87 11.36 -20.77
N GLY A 296 10.38 11.35 -22.01
CA GLY A 296 9.58 10.27 -22.57
C GLY A 296 10.36 8.98 -22.82
N ARG A 297 11.69 9.06 -22.87
CA ARG A 297 12.59 7.90 -22.96
C ARG A 297 12.98 7.33 -21.59
N VAL A 298 12.54 7.94 -20.49
CA VAL A 298 12.75 7.41 -19.13
C VAL A 298 11.76 6.27 -18.86
N SER A 299 12.25 5.05 -19.09
CA SER A 299 11.55 3.79 -18.83
C SER A 299 12.60 2.70 -18.53
N PRO A 300 12.21 1.52 -18.01
CA PRO A 300 13.16 0.46 -17.70
C PRO A 300 13.78 -0.10 -18.97
N VAL A 301 15.01 -0.57 -18.87
CA VAL A 301 15.65 -1.31 -19.97
C VAL A 301 15.17 -2.75 -19.95
N GLY A 302 14.89 -3.33 -21.12
CA GLY A 302 14.56 -4.75 -21.27
C GLY A 302 13.24 -5.02 -22.00
N SER A 303 12.94 -6.30 -22.19
CA SER A 303 11.83 -6.75 -23.05
C SER A 303 10.43 -6.63 -22.42
N CYS A 304 10.34 -6.49 -21.10
CA CYS A 304 9.02 -6.42 -20.42
C CYS A 304 8.30 -5.09 -20.62
N TRP A 305 9.03 -4.05 -21.03
CA TRP A 305 8.54 -2.68 -21.12
C TRP A 305 8.96 -2.12 -22.47
N GLY A 306 8.27 -2.54 -23.54
CA GLY A 306 8.60 -2.13 -24.90
C GLY A 306 8.65 -0.60 -25.06
N GLY A 307 9.37 -0.11 -26.06
CA GLY A 307 9.57 1.34 -26.28
C GLY A 307 10.97 1.63 -26.79
N ASN A 308 11.38 2.90 -26.67
CA ASN A 308 12.73 3.35 -26.99
C ASN A 308 13.43 3.94 -25.75
N PRO A 309 13.69 3.12 -24.71
CA PRO A 309 14.35 3.59 -23.50
C PRO A 309 15.75 4.10 -23.81
N TYR A 310 16.25 5.01 -22.99
CA TYR A 310 17.69 5.24 -22.92
C TYR A 310 18.43 3.96 -22.52
N SER A 311 19.51 3.67 -23.22
CA SER A 311 20.55 2.77 -22.72
C SER A 311 21.17 3.32 -21.44
N VAL A 312 21.79 2.46 -20.64
CA VAL A 312 22.47 2.86 -19.40
C VAL A 312 23.57 3.89 -19.67
N SER A 313 24.34 3.72 -20.76
CA SER A 313 25.40 4.66 -21.15
C SER A 313 24.86 6.02 -21.58
N GLU A 314 23.77 6.08 -22.36
CA GLU A 314 23.15 7.36 -22.74
C GLU A 314 22.67 8.13 -21.51
N LEU A 315 22.00 7.44 -20.58
CA LEU A 315 21.51 8.07 -19.35
C LEU A 315 22.67 8.56 -18.47
N ALA A 316 23.74 7.78 -18.37
CA ALA A 316 24.94 8.15 -17.62
C ALA A 316 25.68 9.35 -18.25
N SER A 317 25.70 9.50 -19.57
CA SER A 317 26.28 10.68 -20.23
C SER A 317 25.50 11.97 -19.93
N ILE A 318 24.19 11.87 -19.70
CA ILE A 318 23.35 13.02 -19.32
C ILE A 318 23.44 13.29 -17.81
N GLY A 319 23.22 12.25 -17.01
CA GLY A 319 23.10 12.35 -15.56
C GLY A 319 24.45 12.53 -14.86
N GLY A 320 25.51 11.87 -15.35
CA GLY A 320 26.86 11.94 -14.83
C GLY A 320 27.15 11.01 -13.65
N PHE A 321 26.20 10.14 -13.27
CA PHE A 321 26.40 9.14 -12.22
C PHE A 321 26.75 7.79 -12.84
N THR A 322 27.88 7.19 -12.45
CA THR A 322 28.31 5.85 -12.89
C THR A 322 28.23 4.82 -11.79
N SER A 323 28.24 5.25 -10.52
CA SER A 323 28.17 4.37 -9.37
C SER A 323 27.55 5.06 -8.16
N VAL A 324 26.95 4.28 -7.26
CA VAL A 324 26.52 4.70 -5.92
C VAL A 324 27.29 3.89 -4.88
N SER A 325 28.01 4.57 -3.98
CA SER A 325 28.84 3.93 -2.97
C SER A 325 28.13 3.78 -1.62
N SER A 326 27.22 4.69 -1.28
CA SER A 326 26.42 4.59 -0.06
C SER A 326 25.12 5.39 -0.13
N VAL A 327 24.24 5.11 0.81
CA VAL A 327 22.99 5.83 1.04
C VAL A 327 22.86 6.12 2.52
N SER A 328 22.46 7.35 2.86
CA SER A 328 22.15 7.74 4.24
C SER A 328 20.73 7.29 4.60
N PRO A 329 20.42 7.10 5.90
CA PRO A 329 19.05 6.87 6.34
C PRO A 329 18.09 7.92 5.79
N ALA A 330 16.94 7.48 5.27
CA ALA A 330 15.93 8.37 4.75
C ALA A 330 15.38 9.31 5.85
N ILE A 331 15.02 10.54 5.45
CA ILE A 331 14.34 11.49 6.31
C ILE A 331 12.83 11.35 6.10
N TYR A 332 12.07 11.25 7.18
CA TYR A 332 10.62 11.05 7.14
C TYR A 332 9.87 12.28 7.62
N GLY A 333 8.83 12.66 6.89
CA GLY A 333 7.93 13.76 7.23
C GLY A 333 6.89 13.33 8.25
N SER A 334 6.20 14.30 8.87
CA SER A 334 5.07 14.03 9.77
C SER A 334 3.80 13.57 9.04
N ASP A 335 3.77 13.73 7.72
CA ASP A 335 2.68 13.40 6.80
C ASP A 335 2.70 11.95 6.29
N GLY A 336 3.54 11.10 6.87
CA GLY A 336 3.64 9.70 6.48
C GLY A 336 4.28 9.51 5.11
N SER A 337 5.21 10.38 4.75
CA SER A 337 6.04 10.31 3.54
C SER A 337 7.54 10.30 3.85
N THR A 338 8.32 9.78 2.90
CA THR A 338 9.76 9.99 2.84
C THR A 338 10.02 11.37 2.25
N VAL A 339 10.66 12.25 3.00
CA VAL A 339 10.98 13.62 2.60
C VAL A 339 12.18 13.64 1.68
N SER A 340 13.26 12.95 2.06
CA SER A 340 14.49 12.93 1.26
C SER A 340 15.34 11.69 1.52
N VAL A 341 16.17 11.37 0.52
CA VAL A 341 17.20 10.33 0.58
C VAL A 341 18.49 10.91 0.03
N THR A 342 19.60 10.65 0.71
CA THR A 342 20.92 11.17 0.33
C THR A 342 21.84 10.04 -0.09
N PHE A 343 22.45 10.18 -1.25
CA PHE A 343 23.36 9.20 -1.84
C PHE A 343 24.78 9.75 -1.93
N GLN A 344 25.77 8.89 -1.76
CA GLN A 344 27.14 9.13 -2.19
C GLN A 344 27.34 8.50 -3.56
N THR A 345 27.65 9.32 -4.55
CA THR A 345 27.75 8.92 -5.96
C THR A 345 29.16 9.15 -6.50
N SER A 346 29.45 8.64 -7.71
CA SER A 346 30.67 8.96 -8.46
C SER A 346 30.85 10.46 -8.73
N ASN A 347 29.77 11.24 -8.66
CA ASN A 347 29.75 12.69 -8.91
C ASN A 347 29.30 13.46 -7.66
N GLY A 348 29.83 13.06 -6.50
CA GLY A 348 29.59 13.70 -5.22
C GLY A 348 28.31 13.28 -4.51
N THR A 349 27.99 13.98 -3.42
CA THR A 349 26.78 13.73 -2.62
C THR A 349 25.56 14.30 -3.33
N LYS A 350 24.47 13.53 -3.38
CA LYS A 350 23.20 13.99 -3.93
C LYS A 350 22.04 13.68 -3.00
N THR A 351 21.32 14.72 -2.61
CA THR A 351 20.06 14.63 -1.87
C THR A 351 18.90 14.78 -2.84
N ILE A 352 17.96 13.84 -2.80
CA ILE A 352 16.80 13.79 -3.68
C ILE A 352 15.53 13.75 -2.82
N SER A 353 14.49 14.47 -3.20
CA SER A 353 13.21 14.38 -2.48
C SER A 353 12.57 13.00 -2.66
N GLY A 354 11.89 12.50 -1.63
CA GLY A 354 11.33 11.15 -1.70
C GLY A 354 10.28 10.98 -2.79
N GLU A 355 9.47 12.01 -3.06
CA GLU A 355 8.51 11.99 -4.18
C GLU A 355 9.21 11.84 -5.53
N GLN A 356 10.25 12.65 -5.79
CA GLN A 356 10.99 12.61 -7.04
C GLN A 356 11.74 11.28 -7.20
N LEU A 357 12.38 10.80 -6.13
CA LEU A 357 13.05 9.52 -6.12
C LEU A 357 12.06 8.39 -6.39
N LYS A 358 10.89 8.38 -5.74
CA LYS A 358 9.86 7.35 -5.97
C LYS A 358 9.44 7.30 -7.45
N LYS A 359 9.20 8.47 -8.07
CA LYS A 359 8.83 8.53 -9.49
C LYS A 359 9.95 7.98 -10.38
N ALA A 360 11.18 8.48 -10.21
CA ALA A 360 12.32 8.05 -11.00
C ALA A 360 12.62 6.55 -10.82
N PHE A 361 12.58 6.07 -9.58
CA PHE A 361 12.76 4.66 -9.22
C PHE A 361 11.73 3.78 -9.92
N ASN A 362 10.44 4.12 -9.82
CA ASN A 362 9.39 3.33 -10.47
C ASN A 362 9.49 3.39 -11.99
N LEU A 363 9.86 4.52 -12.58
CA LEU A 363 10.01 4.63 -14.02
C LEU A 363 11.26 3.92 -14.55
N ARG A 364 12.35 3.82 -13.78
CA ARG A 364 13.63 3.32 -14.30
C ARG A 364 14.05 1.95 -13.80
N ALA A 365 13.69 1.57 -12.56
CA ALA A 365 14.17 0.33 -11.97
C ALA A 365 13.85 -0.90 -12.86
N PRO A 366 14.75 -1.88 -12.95
CA PRO A 366 14.57 -3.05 -13.81
C PRO A 366 13.45 -3.96 -13.31
N GLY A 367 12.90 -4.77 -14.22
CA GLY A 367 11.85 -5.73 -13.89
C GLY A 367 10.60 -5.08 -13.32
N TYR A 368 9.98 -5.74 -12.34
CA TYR A 368 8.89 -5.18 -11.53
C TYR A 368 9.36 -4.56 -10.21
N ILE A 369 10.66 -4.25 -10.09
CA ILE A 369 11.18 -3.55 -8.91
C ILE A 369 10.52 -2.18 -8.79
N GLY A 370 10.02 -1.86 -7.59
CA GLY A 370 9.29 -0.61 -7.37
C GLY A 370 9.01 -0.28 -5.91
N LEU A 371 8.69 0.99 -5.69
CA LEU A 371 8.24 1.56 -4.43
C LEU A 371 6.72 1.74 -4.46
N LYS A 372 6.02 1.11 -3.51
CA LYS A 372 4.55 1.05 -3.45
C LYS A 372 3.94 2.21 -2.68
N SER A 373 4.52 2.61 -1.56
CA SER A 373 4.00 3.70 -0.74
C SER A 373 4.87 4.96 -0.82
N SER A 374 4.34 6.09 -0.35
CA SER A 374 5.13 7.33 -0.17
C SER A 374 6.11 7.23 0.99
N LEU A 375 5.97 6.21 1.85
CA LEU A 375 6.81 5.95 3.00
C LEU A 375 7.73 4.78 2.67
N PHE A 376 9.00 5.05 2.41
CA PHE A 376 9.95 4.04 1.96
C PHE A 376 11.37 4.36 2.41
N ASN A 377 12.24 3.36 2.34
CA ASN A 377 13.67 3.50 2.57
C ASN A 377 14.46 2.85 1.43
N ILE A 378 15.72 3.26 1.29
CA ILE A 378 16.69 2.55 0.46
C ILE A 378 17.68 1.85 1.38
N GLU A 379 17.70 0.52 1.34
CA GLU A 379 18.64 -0.29 2.09
C GLU A 379 19.96 -0.45 1.32
N LYS A 380 21.05 -0.65 2.06
CA LYS A 380 22.36 -1.04 1.51
C LYS A 380 22.90 -2.27 2.24
N LEU A 381 23.48 -3.20 1.47
CA LEU A 381 24.32 -4.29 1.95
C LEU A 381 25.81 -4.06 1.71
#